data_AF-A0A5P2BAC2-F1
#
_entry.id   AF-A0A5P2BAC2-F1
#
_cell.length_a   1.000
_cell.length_b   1.000
_cell.length_c   1.000
_cell.angle_alpha   90.00
_cell.angle_beta   90.00
_cell.angle_gamma   90.00
#
_symmetry.space_group_name_H-M   'P 1'
#
loop_
_entity.id
_entity.type
_entity.pdbx_description
1 polymer ?
#
loop_
_entity_poly.entity_id
_entity_poly.type
_entity_poly.pdbx_seq_one_letter_code
_entity_poly.pdbx_strand_id
1 'polypeptide(L)'
;MPPPRWLPSHRRPPPPVTPVQAPPRPPGPNGFWLTDPDFRDRLHRATLTLLDIVEDCLNDEVPLTELLDGARDHAEHLLGIPSTYGILAEAEAAAQIVQAAGLDAGSPFGLAVAQGLAGIEQLPVEQQQQLVRGAARRYAVTAPSRSTNPPAAPARPAPRRSR
;
A
#
# COMPACT_ATOMS: atom_id res chain seq x y z
N MET A 1 18.36 69.23 -15.12
CA MET A 1 19.03 67.93 -15.37
C MET A 1 17.97 66.91 -15.75
N PRO A 2 18.06 66.23 -16.91
CA PRO A 2 17.14 65.16 -17.26
C PRO A 2 17.59 63.81 -16.66
N PRO A 3 16.69 62.88 -16.34
CA PRO A 3 17.07 61.54 -15.91
C PRO A 3 17.58 60.69 -17.09
N PRO A 4 18.48 59.71 -16.84
CA PRO A 4 19.02 58.87 -17.90
C PRO A 4 18.02 57.79 -18.34
N ARG A 5 17.93 57.61 -19.67
CA ARG A 5 17.21 56.52 -20.34
C ARG A 5 18.01 55.23 -20.22
N TRP A 6 17.51 54.24 -19.47
CA TRP A 6 18.05 52.89 -19.47
C TRP A 6 16.97 51.88 -19.88
N LEU A 7 17.19 51.32 -21.07
CA LEU A 7 16.82 50.00 -21.62
C LEU A 7 15.36 49.51 -21.60
N PRO A 8 14.84 49.00 -22.74
CA PRO A 8 13.55 48.30 -22.78
C PRO A 8 13.66 46.95 -22.05
N SER A 9 12.76 46.74 -21.09
CA SER A 9 12.54 45.45 -20.45
C SER A 9 12.03 44.43 -21.47
N HIS A 10 12.94 43.73 -22.15
CA HIS A 10 12.61 42.48 -22.83
C HIS A 10 12.17 41.48 -21.75
N ARG A 11 10.87 41.43 -21.45
CA ARG A 11 10.28 40.31 -20.73
C ARG A 11 10.53 39.05 -21.57
N ARG A 12 11.52 38.28 -21.16
CA ARG A 12 11.68 36.89 -21.61
C ARG A 12 10.35 36.18 -21.33
N PRO A 13 9.70 35.55 -22.32
CA PRO A 13 8.58 34.67 -22.05
C PRO A 13 9.03 33.61 -21.03
N PRO A 14 8.22 33.26 -20.02
CA PRO A 14 8.53 32.10 -19.19
C PRO A 14 8.70 30.88 -20.12
N PRO A 15 9.68 29.99 -19.83
CA PRO A 15 9.82 28.78 -20.61
C PRO A 15 8.50 28.00 -20.58
N PRO A 16 8.11 27.34 -21.68
CA PRO A 16 6.91 26.51 -21.70
C PRO A 16 7.03 25.47 -20.60
N VAL A 17 6.04 25.44 -19.71
CA VAL A 17 5.92 24.42 -18.66
C VAL A 17 5.82 23.08 -19.39
N THR A 18 6.87 22.29 -19.34
CA THR A 18 6.82 20.91 -19.82
C THR A 18 5.77 20.23 -18.94
N PRO A 19 4.70 19.63 -19.48
CA PRO A 19 3.77 18.88 -18.65
C PRO A 19 4.59 17.78 -17.99
N VAL A 20 4.76 17.87 -16.66
CA VAL A 20 5.34 16.79 -15.87
C VAL A 20 4.42 15.60 -16.10
N GLN A 21 4.89 14.63 -16.87
CA GLN A 21 4.12 13.45 -17.20
C GLN A 21 3.81 12.76 -15.87
N ALA A 22 2.52 12.71 -15.50
CA ALA A 22 2.10 12.04 -14.28
C ALA A 22 2.62 10.59 -14.32
N PRO A 23 3.11 10.06 -13.19
CA PRO A 23 3.58 8.68 -13.16
C PRO A 23 2.46 7.74 -13.64
N PRO A 24 2.82 6.66 -14.35
CA PRO A 24 1.83 5.71 -14.82
C PRO A 24 1.08 5.12 -13.62
N ARG A 25 -0.24 4.99 -13.75
CA ARG A 25 -1.06 4.38 -12.69
C ARG A 25 -0.62 2.94 -12.44
N PRO A 26 -0.66 2.46 -11.19
CA PRO A 26 -0.34 1.08 -10.88
C PRO A 26 -1.32 0.13 -11.58
N PRO A 27 -0.85 -1.02 -12.10
CA PRO A 27 -1.70 -1.96 -12.80
C PRO A 27 -2.67 -2.66 -11.82
N GLY A 28 -3.92 -2.81 -12.25
CA GLY A 28 -4.91 -3.64 -11.59
C GLY A 28 -4.62 -5.14 -11.68
N PRO A 29 -5.47 -5.98 -11.08
CA PRO A 29 -5.34 -7.44 -11.18
C PRO A 29 -5.71 -7.94 -12.58
N ASN A 30 -5.04 -9.01 -12.99
CA ASN A 30 -5.38 -9.80 -14.17
C ASN A 30 -6.56 -10.74 -13.84
N GLY A 31 -7.77 -10.16 -13.75
CA GLY A 31 -8.99 -10.88 -13.40
C GLY A 31 -9.36 -10.70 -11.92
N PHE A 32 -9.78 -11.77 -11.25
CA PHE A 32 -10.16 -11.68 -9.84
C PHE A 32 -8.92 -11.52 -8.97
N TRP A 33 -8.88 -10.46 -8.16
CA TRP A 33 -7.70 -10.04 -7.38
C TRP A 33 -7.16 -11.14 -6.47
N LEU A 34 -8.03 -11.97 -5.88
CA LEU A 34 -7.64 -13.05 -4.97
C LEU A 34 -6.91 -14.20 -5.69
N THR A 35 -7.10 -14.32 -7.01
CA THR A 35 -6.47 -15.36 -7.83
C THR A 35 -5.26 -14.86 -8.62
N ASP A 36 -5.02 -13.55 -8.65
CA ASP A 36 -3.83 -12.97 -9.28
C ASP A 36 -2.66 -12.95 -8.27
N PRO A 37 -1.62 -13.79 -8.45
CA PRO A 37 -0.50 -13.85 -7.52
C PRO A 37 0.32 -12.56 -7.50
N ASP A 38 0.47 -11.88 -8.64
CA ASP A 38 1.24 -10.65 -8.72
C ASP A 38 0.51 -9.52 -8.01
N PHE A 39 -0.82 -9.48 -8.15
CA PHE A 39 -1.63 -8.52 -7.42
C PHE A 39 -1.64 -8.78 -5.91
N ARG A 40 -1.67 -10.05 -5.49
CA ARG A 40 -1.56 -10.42 -4.07
C ARG A 40 -0.21 -10.02 -3.47
N ASP A 41 0.88 -10.20 -4.20
CA ASP A 41 2.20 -9.72 -3.78
C ASP A 41 2.23 -8.20 -3.64
N ARG A 42 1.59 -7.46 -4.57
CA ARG A 42 1.46 -6.00 -4.47
C ARG A 42 0.60 -5.59 -3.27
N LEU A 43 -0.52 -6.26 -3.04
CA LEU A 43 -1.40 -5.98 -1.90
C LEU A 43 -0.68 -6.26 -0.57
N HIS A 44 0.09 -7.35 -0.49
CA HIS A 44 0.89 -7.65 0.68
C HIS A 44 1.93 -6.54 0.98
N ARG A 45 2.64 -6.06 -0.04
CA ARG A 45 3.57 -4.93 0.10
C ARG A 45 2.84 -3.64 0.48
N ALA A 46 1.70 -3.38 -0.13
CA ALA A 46 0.87 -2.22 0.19
C ALA A 46 0.45 -2.21 1.67
N THR A 47 0.01 -3.35 2.21
CA THR A 47 -0.31 -3.47 3.64
C THR A 47 0.90 -3.24 4.54
N LEU A 48 2.08 -3.76 4.18
CA LEU A 48 3.32 -3.49 4.93
C LEU A 48 3.68 -2.01 4.91
N THR A 49 3.67 -1.38 3.73
CA THR A 49 3.93 0.05 3.57
C THR A 49 2.91 0.88 4.35
N LEU A 50 1.64 0.48 4.37
CA LEU A 50 0.62 1.14 5.18
C LEU A 50 0.94 1.06 6.67
N LEU A 51 1.33 -0.10 7.18
CA LEU A 51 1.72 -0.26 8.59
C LEU A 51 2.94 0.60 8.94
N ASP A 52 3.94 0.67 8.05
CA ASP A 52 5.11 1.53 8.23
C ASP A 52 4.72 3.02 8.25
N ILE A 53 3.87 3.47 7.32
CA ILE A 53 3.36 4.86 7.28
C ILE A 53 2.60 5.19 8.56
N VAL A 54 1.71 4.30 9.01
CA VAL A 54 0.94 4.50 10.23
C VAL A 54 1.88 4.58 11.42
N GLU A 55 2.88 3.71 11.54
CA GLU A 55 3.86 3.77 12.63
C GLU A 55 4.60 5.11 12.68
N ASP A 56 5.07 5.60 11.52
CA ASP A 56 5.84 6.83 11.41
C ASP A 56 5.02 8.11 11.60
N CYS A 57 3.74 8.08 11.22
CA CYS A 57 2.86 9.25 11.26
C CYS A 57 1.98 9.32 12.52
N LEU A 58 1.83 8.23 13.28
CA LEU A 58 0.95 8.21 14.45
C LEU A 58 1.41 9.19 15.54
N ASN A 59 0.51 10.08 15.93
CA ASN A 59 0.72 11.09 16.95
C ASN A 59 -0.63 11.48 17.60
N ASP A 60 -0.59 12.33 18.63
CA ASP A 60 -1.80 12.73 19.37
C ASP A 60 -2.79 13.59 18.56
N GLU A 61 -2.35 14.22 17.46
CA GLU A 61 -3.18 15.09 16.62
C GLU A 61 -3.89 14.31 15.50
N VAL A 62 -3.36 13.16 15.09
CA VAL A 62 -3.91 12.36 13.98
C VAL A 62 -4.17 10.93 14.47
N PRO A 63 -5.46 10.55 14.66
CA PRO A 63 -5.82 9.24 15.18
C PRO A 63 -5.51 8.12 14.18
N LEU A 64 -5.37 6.90 14.72
CA LEU A 64 -5.03 5.70 13.96
C LEU A 64 -5.97 5.46 12.76
N THR A 65 -7.28 5.61 12.97
CA THR A 65 -8.30 5.39 11.92
C THR A 65 -8.21 6.42 10.81
N GLU A 66 -7.84 7.67 11.12
CA GLU A 66 -7.65 8.72 10.12
C GLU A 66 -6.42 8.45 9.26
N LEU A 67 -5.33 7.93 9.83
CA LEU A 67 -4.16 7.51 9.05
C LEU A 67 -4.47 6.33 8.11
N LEU A 68 -5.24 5.36 8.60
CA LEU A 68 -5.66 4.20 7.80
C LEU A 68 -6.55 4.63 6.62
N ASP A 69 -7.56 5.46 6.87
CA ASP A 69 -8.48 5.97 5.84
C ASP A 69 -7.75 6.89 4.84
N GLY A 70 -6.91 7.80 5.33
CA GLY A 70 -6.13 8.71 4.50
C GLY A 70 -5.17 7.99 3.56
N ALA A 71 -4.52 6.92 4.02
CA ALA A 71 -3.63 6.14 3.17
C ALA A 71 -4.37 5.28 2.15
N ARG A 72 -5.58 4.82 2.49
CA ARG A 72 -6.50 4.15 1.56
C ARG A 72 -6.97 5.09 0.44
N ASP A 73 -7.30 6.33 0.76
CA ASP A 73 -7.69 7.34 -0.22
C ASP A 73 -6.54 7.71 -1.17
N HIS A 74 -5.29 7.59 -0.70
CA HIS A 74 -4.09 7.88 -1.47
C HIS A 74 -3.34 6.62 -1.92
N ALA A 75 -4.03 5.48 -2.03
CA ALA A 75 -3.40 4.19 -2.27
C ALA A 75 -2.56 4.11 -3.56
N GLU A 76 -2.93 4.84 -4.63
CA GLU A 76 -2.12 4.87 -5.86
C GLU A 76 -0.77 5.53 -5.64
N HIS A 77 -0.73 6.58 -4.83
CA HIS A 77 0.47 7.37 -4.59
C HIS A 77 1.34 6.77 -3.48
N LEU A 78 0.72 6.32 -2.40
CA LEU A 78 1.42 5.84 -1.21
C LEU A 78 1.71 4.35 -1.25
N LEU A 79 0.78 3.54 -1.76
CA LEU A 79 0.80 2.09 -1.62
C LEU A 79 1.11 1.34 -2.92
N GLY A 80 1.15 2.05 -4.06
CA GLY A 80 1.47 1.48 -5.36
C GLY A 80 0.43 0.46 -5.88
N ILE A 81 -0.82 0.57 -5.42
CA ILE A 81 -1.96 -0.23 -5.87
C ILE A 81 -3.07 0.69 -6.40
N PRO A 82 -3.97 0.24 -7.30
CA PRO A 82 -5.06 1.07 -7.75
C PRO A 82 -5.96 1.51 -6.59
N SER A 83 -6.44 2.75 -6.64
CA SER A 83 -7.23 3.39 -5.58
C SER A 83 -8.44 2.56 -5.15
N THR A 84 -9.07 1.86 -6.10
CA THR A 84 -10.21 0.96 -5.87
C THR A 84 -9.92 -0.21 -4.93
N TYR A 85 -8.65 -0.54 -4.70
CA TYR A 85 -8.21 -1.63 -3.82
C TYR A 85 -7.55 -1.13 -2.53
N GLY A 86 -7.47 0.18 -2.29
CA GLY A 86 -6.94 0.74 -1.05
C GLY A 86 -7.65 0.18 0.19
N ILE A 87 -8.97 -0.01 0.09
CA ILE A 87 -9.81 -0.62 1.13
C ILE A 87 -9.36 -2.04 1.53
N LEU A 88 -8.75 -2.80 0.61
CA LEU A 88 -8.24 -4.13 0.92
C LEU A 88 -6.97 -4.04 1.78
N ALA A 89 -6.07 -3.10 1.46
CA ALA A 89 -4.86 -2.88 2.24
C ALA A 89 -5.17 -2.34 3.63
N GLU A 90 -6.12 -1.41 3.72
CA GLU A 90 -6.66 -0.84 4.95
C GLU A 90 -7.23 -1.92 5.87
N ALA A 91 -8.18 -2.71 5.36
CA ALA A 91 -8.85 -3.75 6.15
C ALA A 91 -7.86 -4.81 6.66
N GLU A 92 -6.90 -5.21 5.83
CA GLU A 92 -5.85 -6.14 6.26
C GLU A 92 -4.95 -5.51 7.33
N ALA A 93 -4.49 -4.27 7.16
CA ALA A 93 -3.66 -3.58 8.15
C ALA A 93 -4.40 -3.44 9.49
N ALA A 94 -5.68 -3.01 9.45
CA ALA A 94 -6.55 -2.92 10.61
C ALA A 94 -6.67 -4.25 11.36
N ALA A 95 -6.91 -5.35 10.62
CA ALA A 95 -6.99 -6.69 11.20
C ALA A 95 -5.67 -7.10 11.87
N GLN A 96 -4.52 -6.81 11.25
CA GLN A 96 -3.21 -7.15 11.82
C GLN A 96 -2.91 -6.35 13.11
N ILE A 97 -3.31 -5.07 13.16
CA ILE A 97 -3.16 -4.22 14.36
C ILE A 97 -4.02 -4.76 15.51
N VAL A 98 -5.29 -5.10 15.24
CA VAL A 98 -6.20 -5.71 16.22
C VAL A 98 -5.65 -7.04 16.73
N GLN A 99 -5.13 -7.88 15.84
CA GLN A 99 -4.48 -9.13 16.23
C GLN A 99 -3.21 -8.90 17.05
N ALA A 100 -2.44 -7.83 16.80
CA ALA A 100 -1.27 -7.47 17.59
C ALA A 100 -1.65 -7.09 19.03
N ALA A 101 -2.85 -6.56 19.24
CA ALA A 101 -3.42 -6.33 20.57
C ALA A 101 -3.95 -7.60 21.26
N GLY A 102 -3.79 -8.77 20.63
CA GLY A 102 -4.26 -10.05 21.15
C GLY A 102 -5.77 -10.28 20.98
N LEU A 103 -6.44 -9.47 20.16
CA LEU A 103 -7.86 -9.60 19.86
C LEU A 103 -8.07 -10.46 18.61
N ASP A 104 -9.16 -11.23 18.58
CA ASP A 104 -9.56 -11.95 17.37
C ASP A 104 -10.20 -10.97 16.38
N ALA A 105 -9.54 -10.79 15.23
CA ALA A 105 -10.06 -9.95 14.16
C ALA A 105 -11.17 -10.64 13.34
N GLY A 106 -11.24 -11.97 13.34
CA GLY A 106 -12.15 -12.72 12.48
C GLY A 106 -12.02 -12.33 11.01
N SER A 107 -13.05 -11.67 10.46
CA SER A 107 -13.01 -11.11 9.10
C SER A 107 -12.37 -9.71 9.12
N PRO A 108 -11.45 -9.39 8.18
CA PRO A 108 -10.87 -8.04 8.06
C PRO A 108 -11.90 -6.92 7.86
N PHE A 109 -13.09 -7.24 7.32
CA PHE A 109 -14.21 -6.31 7.14
C PHE A 109 -15.27 -6.43 8.24
N GLY A 110 -14.96 -7.16 9.31
CA GLY A 110 -15.89 -7.46 10.39
C GLY A 110 -15.99 -6.36 11.44
N LEU A 111 -17.11 -6.36 12.18
CA LEU A 111 -17.34 -5.44 13.30
C LEU A 111 -16.27 -5.58 14.40
N ALA A 112 -15.71 -6.77 14.59
CA ALA A 112 -14.64 -7.03 15.56
C ALA A 112 -13.40 -6.16 15.32
N VAL A 113 -13.04 -5.94 14.04
CA VAL A 113 -11.92 -5.07 13.67
C VAL A 113 -12.24 -3.61 14.01
N ALA A 114 -13.43 -3.13 13.64
CA ALA A 114 -13.85 -1.76 13.95
C ALA A 114 -13.88 -1.48 15.47
N GLN A 115 -14.42 -2.42 16.25
CA GLN A 115 -14.43 -2.32 17.72
C GLN A 115 -13.03 -2.39 18.33
N GLY A 116 -12.18 -3.28 17.80
CA GLY A 116 -10.79 -3.41 18.23
C GLY A 116 -10.00 -2.12 18.00
N LEU A 117 -10.11 -1.53 16.80
CA LEU A 117 -9.46 -0.26 16.49
C LEU A 117 -9.93 0.87 17.40
N ALA A 118 -11.25 1.01 17.60
CA ALA A 118 -11.80 2.02 18.50
C ALA A 118 -11.26 1.89 19.93
N GLY A 119 -11.00 0.66 20.40
CA GLY A 119 -10.36 0.41 21.69
C GLY A 119 -8.88 0.77 21.70
N ILE A 120 -8.15 0.44 20.63
CA ILE A 120 -6.72 0.75 20.49
C ILE A 120 -6.48 2.27 20.43
N GLU A 121 -7.35 3.03 19.78
CA GLU A 121 -7.25 4.49 19.71
C GLU A 121 -7.31 5.19 21.06
N GLN A 122 -7.86 4.55 22.08
CA GLN A 122 -7.90 5.10 23.45
C GLN A 122 -6.60 4.87 24.23
N LEU A 123 -5.65 4.13 23.67
CA LEU A 123 -4.35 3.89 24.28
C LEU A 123 -3.41 5.09 24.06
N PRO A 124 -2.38 5.28 24.91
CA PRO A 124 -1.30 6.21 24.62
C PRO A 124 -0.67 5.92 23.25
N VAL A 125 -0.26 6.97 22.52
CA VAL A 125 0.32 6.88 21.18
C VAL A 125 1.48 5.89 21.12
N GLU A 126 2.35 5.85 22.13
CA GLU A 126 3.48 4.93 22.16
C GLU A 126 3.04 3.46 22.19
N GLN A 127 1.93 3.17 22.86
CA GLN A 127 1.35 1.82 22.89
C GLN A 127 0.72 1.47 21.55
N GLN A 128 0.01 2.42 20.93
CA GLN A 128 -0.53 2.23 19.59
C GLN A 128 0.59 1.97 18.57
N GLN A 129 1.67 2.76 18.59
CA GLN A 129 2.85 2.55 17.74
C GLN A 129 3.50 1.18 17.97
N GLN A 130 3.60 0.72 19.22
CA GLN A 130 4.10 -0.63 19.52
C GLN A 130 3.23 -1.73 18.92
N LEU A 131 1.90 -1.56 18.95
CA LEU A 131 0.96 -2.49 18.33
C LEU A 131 1.11 -2.51 16.81
N VAL A 132 1.21 -1.34 16.17
CA VAL A 132 1.43 -1.21 14.72
C VAL A 132 2.76 -1.86 14.30
N ARG A 133 3.85 -1.55 15.02
CA ARG A 133 5.16 -2.19 14.80
C ARG A 133 5.10 -3.71 14.97
N GLY A 134 4.37 -4.18 16.00
CA GLY A 134 4.13 -5.60 16.24
C GLY A 134 3.37 -6.26 15.10
N ALA A 135 2.35 -5.59 14.58
CA ALA A 135 1.57 -6.01 13.43
C ALA A 135 2.44 -6.11 12.17
N ALA A 136 3.24 -5.08 11.85
CA ALA A 136 4.15 -5.06 10.71
C ALA A 136 5.13 -6.24 10.75
N ARG A 137 5.76 -6.47 11.91
CA ARG A 137 6.70 -7.59 12.11
C ARG A 137 6.05 -8.95 11.91
N ARG A 138 4.85 -9.14 12.46
CA ARG A 138 4.10 -10.40 12.31
C ARG A 138 3.70 -10.62 10.85
N TYR A 139 3.16 -9.58 10.22
CA TYR A 139 2.64 -9.66 8.86
C TYR A 139 3.75 -9.90 7.84
N ALA A 140 4.93 -9.33 8.03
CA ALA A 140 6.10 -9.56 7.18
C ALA A 140 6.51 -11.05 7.09
N VAL A 141 6.27 -11.82 8.15
CA VAL A 141 6.58 -13.27 8.18
C VAL A 141 5.53 -14.09 7.43
N THR A 142 4.29 -13.59 7.32
CA THR A 142 3.17 -14.27 6.66
C THR A 142 3.15 -14.11 5.13
N ALA A 143 4.28 -13.74 4.52
CA ALA A 143 4.37 -13.46 3.09
C ALA A 143 3.66 -14.53 2.24
N PRO A 144 2.85 -14.14 1.23
CA PRO A 144 2.16 -15.08 0.38
C PRO A 144 3.16 -16.04 -0.25
N SER A 145 3.05 -17.31 0.11
CA SER A 145 3.95 -18.34 -0.41
C SER A 145 3.78 -18.42 -1.92
N ARG A 146 4.86 -18.13 -2.66
CA ARG A 146 4.92 -18.44 -4.09
C ARG A 146 4.72 -19.93 -4.24
N SER A 147 3.55 -20.32 -4.72
CA SER A 147 3.36 -21.66 -5.27
C SER A 147 4.27 -21.76 -6.48
N THR A 148 5.50 -22.25 -6.25
CA THR A 148 6.45 -22.56 -7.30
C THR A 148 5.96 -23.86 -7.93
N ASN A 149 4.89 -23.77 -8.73
CA ASN A 149 4.57 -24.83 -9.66
C ASN A 149 5.54 -24.65 -10.83
N PRO A 150 6.58 -25.49 -11.00
CA PRO A 150 7.38 -25.44 -12.20
C PRO A 150 6.48 -25.74 -13.40
N PRO A 151 6.64 -25.08 -14.55
CA PRO A 151 5.92 -25.46 -15.75
C PRO A 151 6.21 -26.93 -16.04
N ALA A 152 5.16 -27.75 -16.14
CA ALA A 152 5.28 -29.15 -16.51
C ALA A 152 6.05 -29.24 -17.83
N ALA A 153 7.26 -29.81 -17.77
CA ALA A 153 8.08 -29.98 -18.95
C ALA A 153 7.31 -30.78 -20.01
N PRO A 154 7.33 -30.38 -21.29
CA PRO A 154 6.66 -31.13 -22.34
C PRO A 154 7.23 -32.55 -22.40
N ALA A 155 6.35 -33.55 -22.39
CA ALA A 155 6.72 -34.96 -22.48
C ALA A 155 7.57 -35.19 -23.74
N ARG A 156 8.83 -35.61 -23.56
CA ARG A 156 9.69 -36.00 -24.67
C ARG A 156 9.06 -37.18 -25.42
N PRO A 157 8.92 -37.12 -26.76
CA PRO A 157 8.45 -38.26 -27.52
C PRO A 157 9.47 -39.41 -27.43
N ALA A 158 8.97 -40.62 -27.21
CA ALA A 158 9.77 -41.83 -27.08
C ALA A 158 10.57 -42.10 -28.37
N PRO A 159 11.80 -42.65 -28.26
CA PRO A 159 12.61 -42.97 -29.42
C PRO A 159 11.94 -44.08 -30.25
N ARG A 160 11.59 -43.72 -31.48
CA ARG A 160 11.07 -44.61 -32.51
C ARG A 160 12.16 -45.62 -32.87
N ARG A 161 12.01 -46.88 -32.45
CA ARG A 161 12.85 -48.00 -32.90
C ARG A 161 12.58 -48.25 -34.39
N SER A 162 13.55 -47.94 -35.24
CA SER A 162 13.60 -48.37 -36.64
C SER A 162 13.81 -49.88 -36.69
N ARG A 163 13.04 -50.56 -37.55
CA ARG A 163 13.15 -51.98 -37.84
C ARG A 163 13.96 -52.19 -39.12
#